data_AF-A0A3T0NAB8-F1
#
_entry.id   AF-A0A3T0NAB8-F1
#
_cell.length_a   1.000
_cell.length_b   1.000
_cell.length_c   1.000
_cell.angle_alpha   90.00
_cell.angle_beta   90.00
_cell.angle_gamma   90.00
#
_symmetry.space_group_name_H-M   'P 1'
#
loop_
_entity.id
_entity.type
_entity.pdbx_description
1 polymer ?
#
loop_
_entity_poly.entity_id
_entity_poly.type
_entity_poly.pdbx_seq_one_letter_code
_entity_poly.pdbx_strand_id
1 'polypeptide(L)'
;MIEAPHSSHEDLAAQLKTALGDSASITEQTDGWVRFDLTGPGCTSVLERLSNANTATMKSGSITRTGIHHLGCLLSCRSSGDHYSIWGPRSAAQTLHHAIDTVAKSAL
;
A
#
# COMPACT_ATOMS: atom_id res chain seq x y z
N MET A 1 6.44 -2.65 7.77
CA MET A 1 5.90 -1.27 7.83
C MET A 1 4.88 -1.26 8.96
N ILE A 2 4.97 -0.29 9.84
CA ILE A 2 3.96 -0.06 10.89
C ILE A 2 3.23 1.21 10.47
N GLU A 3 1.90 1.19 10.50
CA GLU A 3 1.06 2.34 10.19
C GLU A 3 0.13 2.62 11.38
N ALA A 4 -0.15 3.89 11.62
CA ALA A 4 -1.16 4.35 12.57
C ALA A 4 -1.75 5.68 12.08
N PRO A 5 -2.95 6.08 12.54
CA PRO A 5 -3.49 7.40 12.23
C PRO A 5 -2.53 8.49 12.71
N HIS A 6 -2.13 9.38 11.79
CA HIS A 6 -1.11 10.39 12.08
C HIS A 6 -1.50 11.28 13.27
N SER A 7 -2.73 11.82 13.27
CA SER A 7 -3.21 12.75 14.29
C SER A 7 -3.22 12.22 15.73
N SER A 8 -3.16 10.91 15.93
CA SER A 8 -3.10 10.30 17.26
C SER A 8 -1.76 9.63 17.57
N HIS A 9 -0.84 9.56 16.60
CA HIS A 9 0.42 8.83 16.70
C HIS A 9 1.57 9.56 16.01
N GLU A 10 1.62 10.90 16.12
CA GLU A 10 2.68 11.72 15.51
C GLU A 10 4.09 11.28 15.96
N ASP A 11 4.24 10.83 17.21
CA ASP A 11 5.50 10.38 17.80
C ASP A 11 5.73 8.85 17.70
N LEU A 12 5.04 8.14 16.81
CA LEU A 12 5.09 6.67 16.75
C LEU A 12 6.52 6.13 16.62
N ALA A 13 7.36 6.75 15.79
CA ALA A 13 8.76 6.33 15.64
C ALA A 13 9.54 6.42 16.95
N ALA A 14 9.35 7.49 17.74
CA ALA A 14 10.00 7.65 19.04
C ALA A 14 9.48 6.64 20.07
N GLN A 15 8.17 6.37 20.07
CA GLN A 15 7.55 5.35 20.92
C GLN A 15 8.11 3.96 20.60
N LEU A 16 8.21 3.60 19.32
CA LEU A 16 8.79 2.34 18.87
C LEU A 16 10.27 2.23 19.21
N LYS A 17 11.05 3.30 19.04
CA LYS A 17 12.48 3.28 19.40
C LYS A 17 12.67 3.09 20.90
N THR A 18 11.83 3.73 21.72
CA THR A 18 11.83 3.53 23.18
C THR A 18 11.49 2.09 23.55
N ALA A 19 10.45 1.52 22.94
CA ALA A 19 9.98 0.17 23.24
C ALA A 19 10.97 -0.93 22.78
N LEU A 20 11.66 -0.72 21.65
CA LEU A 20 12.52 -1.74 21.03
C LEU A 20 13.99 -1.59 21.42
N GLY A 21 14.41 -0.44 21.94
CA GLY A 21 15.79 -0.17 22.35
C GLY A 21 16.77 -0.47 21.22
N ASP A 22 17.79 -1.27 21.50
CA ASP A 22 18.81 -1.67 20.51
C ASP A 22 18.43 -2.90 19.67
N SER A 23 17.23 -3.47 19.89
CA SER A 23 16.77 -4.66 19.15
C SER A 23 16.32 -4.33 17.72
N ALA A 24 16.11 -3.05 17.40
CA ALA A 24 15.68 -2.61 16.07
C ALA A 24 16.21 -1.21 15.72
N SER A 25 16.40 -0.99 14.42
CA SER A 25 16.55 0.36 13.84
C SER A 25 15.19 0.86 13.39
N ILE A 26 14.83 2.08 13.79
CA ILE A 26 13.55 2.71 13.46
C ILE A 26 13.81 3.90 12.55
N THR A 27 13.04 3.98 11.47
CA THR A 27 13.09 5.10 10.51
C THR A 27 11.69 5.65 10.34
N GLU A 28 11.54 6.96 10.54
CA GLU A 28 10.31 7.66 10.18
C GLU A 28 10.25 7.78 8.64
N GLN A 29 9.17 7.32 8.03
CA GLN A 29 8.96 7.33 6.58
C GLN A 29 7.64 8.00 6.16
N THR A 30 6.96 8.67 7.09
CA THR A 30 5.83 9.55 6.81
C THR A 30 6.23 10.58 5.73
N ASP A 31 5.31 10.89 4.82
CA ASP A 31 5.52 11.74 3.63
C ASP A 31 6.50 11.17 2.57
N GLY A 32 7.12 10.00 2.80
CA GLY A 32 7.88 9.27 1.77
C GLY A 32 7.00 8.52 0.76
N TRP A 33 5.77 8.20 1.17
CA TRP A 33 4.86 7.30 0.46
C TRP A 33 3.48 7.93 0.26
N VAL A 34 2.81 7.51 -0.82
CA VAL A 34 1.37 7.72 -1.02
C VAL A 34 0.64 6.39 -0.89
N ARG A 35 -0.60 6.45 -0.40
CA ARG A 35 -1.51 5.30 -0.30
C ARG A 35 -2.75 5.57 -1.15
N PHE A 36 -3.11 4.61 -2.00
CA PHE A 36 -4.42 4.56 -2.66
C PHE A 36 -5.19 3.36 -2.13
N ASP A 37 -6.39 3.58 -1.62
CA ASP A 37 -7.31 2.50 -1.24
C ASP A 37 -8.27 2.20 -2.38
N LEU A 38 -8.33 0.94 -2.78
CA LEU A 38 -9.31 0.40 -3.71
C LEU A 38 -10.31 -0.43 -2.90
N THR A 39 -11.59 -0.11 -3.02
CA THR A 39 -12.69 -0.77 -2.31
C THR A 39 -13.80 -1.20 -3.26
N GLY A 40 -14.32 -2.41 -3.10
CA GLY A 40 -15.42 -2.98 -3.86
C GLY A 40 -15.09 -4.30 -4.56
N PRO A 41 -16.10 -5.00 -5.11
CA PRO A 41 -15.99 -6.37 -5.61
C PRO A 41 -15.09 -6.54 -6.85
N GLY A 42 -14.70 -5.45 -7.51
CA GLY A 42 -13.86 -5.45 -8.70
C GLY A 42 -12.36 -5.25 -8.44
N CYS A 43 -11.94 -5.13 -7.17
CA CYS A 43 -10.56 -4.81 -6.83
C CYS A 43 -9.54 -5.79 -7.44
N THR A 44 -9.81 -7.09 -7.36
CA THR A 44 -8.92 -8.12 -7.91
C THR A 44 -8.72 -7.95 -9.42
N SER A 45 -9.79 -7.72 -10.18
CA SER A 45 -9.74 -7.52 -11.64
C SER A 45 -8.88 -6.30 -12.03
N VAL A 46 -8.94 -5.23 -11.24
CA VAL A 46 -8.12 -4.03 -11.44
C VAL A 46 -6.65 -4.33 -11.12
N LEU A 47 -6.38 -4.98 -10.00
CA LEU A 47 -5.01 -5.21 -9.51
C LEU A 47 -4.23 -6.24 -10.34
N GLU A 48 -4.90 -7.25 -10.89
CA GLU A 48 -4.29 -8.25 -11.79
C GLU A 48 -3.82 -7.63 -13.12
N ARG A 49 -4.45 -6.53 -13.54
CA ARG A 49 -4.01 -5.77 -14.73
C ARG A 49 -2.95 -4.72 -14.41
N LEU A 50 -2.93 -4.20 -13.18
CA LEU A 50 -1.94 -3.22 -12.72
C LEU A 50 -0.60 -3.85 -12.32
N SER A 51 -0.62 -5.09 -11.85
CA SER A 51 0.49 -5.71 -11.15
C SER A 51 0.56 -7.21 -11.41
N ASN A 52 1.73 -7.81 -11.21
CA ASN A 52 1.92 -9.26 -11.32
C ASN A 52 1.58 -10.01 -10.01
N ALA A 53 1.08 -9.33 -8.99
CA ALA A 53 0.71 -9.97 -7.73
C ALA A 53 -0.56 -10.84 -7.93
N ASN A 54 -0.55 -12.07 -7.41
CA ASN A 54 -1.73 -12.93 -7.42
C ASN A 54 -2.72 -12.50 -6.32
N THR A 55 -3.44 -11.41 -6.56
CA THR A 55 -4.33 -10.77 -5.59
C THR A 55 -5.54 -11.59 -5.20
N ALA A 56 -6.00 -12.47 -6.09
CA ALA A 56 -7.10 -13.40 -5.84
C ALA A 56 -6.82 -14.37 -4.69
N THR A 57 -5.54 -14.68 -4.43
CA THR A 57 -5.12 -15.61 -3.38
C THR A 57 -4.58 -14.92 -2.12
N MET A 58 -4.49 -13.59 -2.13
CA MET A 58 -4.04 -12.83 -0.97
C MET A 58 -5.04 -12.95 0.18
N LYS A 59 -4.51 -13.24 1.37
CA LYS A 59 -5.27 -13.28 2.62
C LYS A 59 -5.34 -11.88 3.23
N SER A 60 -6.42 -11.56 3.93
CA SER A 60 -6.51 -10.31 4.69
C SER A 60 -5.31 -10.18 5.64
N GLY A 61 -4.72 -8.98 5.69
CA GLY A 61 -3.49 -8.69 6.43
C GLY A 61 -2.18 -9.03 5.69
N SER A 62 -2.24 -9.72 4.55
CA SER A 62 -1.03 -9.98 3.75
C SER A 62 -0.57 -8.74 2.98
N ILE A 63 0.74 -8.63 2.82
CA ILE A 63 1.39 -7.56 2.05
C ILE A 63 2.45 -8.17 1.15
N THR A 64 2.54 -7.67 -0.08
CA THR A 64 3.57 -8.10 -1.03
C THR A 64 4.19 -6.91 -1.75
N ARG A 65 5.45 -7.06 -2.19
CA ARG A 65 6.08 -6.11 -3.12
C ARG A 65 5.66 -6.46 -4.54
N THR A 66 5.38 -5.45 -5.34
CA THR A 66 5.09 -5.61 -6.76
C THR A 66 5.54 -4.40 -7.55
N GLY A 67 5.63 -4.54 -8.87
CA GLY A 67 5.87 -3.44 -9.78
C GLY A 67 4.55 -2.94 -10.37
N ILE A 68 4.33 -1.62 -10.37
CA ILE A 68 3.25 -0.96 -11.11
C ILE A 68 3.90 0.10 -11.98
N HIS A 69 3.78 -0.02 -13.32
CA HIS A 69 4.44 0.89 -14.27
C HIS A 69 5.90 1.20 -13.88
N HIS A 70 6.78 0.19 -13.85
CA HIS A 70 8.21 0.29 -13.45
C HIS A 70 8.52 0.87 -12.05
N LEU A 71 7.51 1.22 -11.25
CA LEU A 71 7.66 1.71 -9.89
C LEU A 71 7.56 0.57 -8.89
N GLY A 72 8.45 0.56 -7.90
CA GLY A 72 8.37 -0.38 -6.78
C GLY A 72 7.24 0.03 -5.83
N CYS A 73 6.24 -0.84 -5.70
CA CYS A 73 5.06 -0.64 -4.86
C CYS A 73 4.91 -1.74 -3.82
N LEU A 74 4.11 -1.47 -2.78
CA LEU A 74 3.60 -2.48 -1.87
C LEU A 74 2.09 -2.60 -2.07
N LEU A 75 1.61 -3.82 -2.14
CA LEU A 75 0.19 -4.12 -2.17
C LEU A 75 -0.21 -4.81 -0.88
N SER A 76 -1.12 -4.19 -0.14
CA SER A 76 -1.65 -4.69 1.12
C SER A 76 -3.10 -5.14 0.92
N CYS A 77 -3.39 -6.40 1.21
CA CYS A 77 -4.75 -6.91 1.25
C CYS A 77 -5.38 -6.57 2.61
N ARG A 78 -6.32 -5.63 2.64
CA ARG A 78 -7.04 -5.25 3.87
C ARG A 78 -8.21 -6.19 4.12
N SER A 79 -8.99 -6.45 3.07
CA SER A 79 -10.06 -7.45 3.03
C SER A 79 -9.99 -8.20 1.70
N SER A 80 -9.81 -9.51 1.76
CA SER A 80 -9.65 -10.35 0.56
C SER A 80 -10.82 -10.18 -0.41
N GLY A 81 -10.50 -9.90 -1.68
CA GLY A 81 -11.47 -9.68 -2.76
C GLY A 81 -12.15 -8.31 -2.79
N ASP A 82 -12.05 -7.49 -1.74
CA ASP A 82 -12.87 -6.28 -1.61
C ASP A 82 -12.08 -5.01 -1.25
N HIS A 83 -11.02 -5.09 -0.46
CA HIS A 83 -10.27 -3.89 -0.05
C HIS A 83 -8.76 -4.12 -0.08
N TYR A 84 -8.09 -3.32 -0.89
CA TYR A 84 -6.63 -3.34 -1.03
C TYR A 84 -6.07 -1.92 -0.93
N SER A 85 -4.87 -1.80 -0.37
CA SER A 85 -4.11 -0.55 -0.39
C SER A 85 -2.87 -0.70 -1.25
N ILE A 86 -2.68 0.22 -2.19
CA ILE A 86 -1.47 0.36 -2.99
C ILE A 86 -0.61 1.45 -2.35
N TRP A 87 0.61 1.11 -2.00
CA TRP A 87 1.62 2.05 -1.54
C TRP A 87 2.69 2.24 -2.60
N GLY A 88 3.02 3.49 -2.90
CA GLY A 88 4.11 3.81 -3.80
C GLY A 88 4.86 5.09 -3.38
N PRO A 89 5.97 5.42 -4.04
CA PRO A 89 6.72 6.63 -3.75
C PRO A 89 5.83 7.86 -3.91
N ARG A 90 5.87 8.79 -2.95
CA ARG A 90 5.05 10.02 -3.02
C ARG A 90 5.32 10.82 -4.30
N SER A 91 6.57 10.85 -4.77
CA SER A 91 6.96 11.52 -6.02
C SER A 91 6.26 10.97 -7.27
N ALA A 92 5.72 9.75 -7.21
CA ALA A 92 5.01 9.11 -8.32
C ALA A 92 3.49 9.11 -8.13
N ALA A 93 2.94 9.86 -7.16
CA ALA A 93 1.52 9.82 -6.83
C ALA A 93 0.60 10.08 -8.03
N GLN A 94 0.91 11.08 -8.86
CA GLN A 94 0.10 11.38 -10.05
C GLN A 94 0.15 10.25 -11.09
N THR A 95 1.33 9.69 -11.33
CA THR A 95 1.52 8.55 -12.25
C THR A 95 0.76 7.32 -11.78
N LEU A 96 0.85 7.00 -10.48
CA LEU A 96 0.14 5.86 -9.90
C LEU A 96 -1.37 6.06 -9.93
N HIS A 97 -1.85 7.25 -9.56
CA HIS A 97 -3.27 7.58 -9.66
C HIS A 97 -3.79 7.40 -11.09
N HIS A 98 -3.07 7.94 -12.09
CA HIS A 98 -3.44 7.80 -13.49
C HIS A 98 -3.48 6.34 -13.96
N ALA A 99 -2.48 5.53 -13.56
CA ALA A 99 -2.47 4.09 -13.85
C ALA A 99 -3.69 3.38 -13.26
N ILE A 100 -3.98 3.62 -11.97
CA ILE A 100 -5.11 3.04 -11.26
C ILE A 100 -6.44 3.41 -11.94
N ASP A 101 -6.66 4.70 -12.22
CA ASP A 101 -7.88 5.20 -12.88
C ASP A 101 -8.06 4.59 -14.29
N THR A 102 -6.98 4.54 -15.08
CA THR A 102 -7.01 3.99 -16.43
C THR A 102 -7.38 2.51 -16.42
N VAL A 103 -6.77 1.73 -15.52
CA VAL A 103 -7.07 0.30 -15.43
C VAL A 103 -8.47 0.07 -14.88
N ALA A 104 -8.89 0.81 -13.84
CA ALA A 104 -10.24 0.71 -13.28
C ALA A 104 -11.32 0.90 -14.34
N LYS A 105 -11.20 1.94 -15.19
CA LYS A 105 -12.12 2.21 -16.31
C LYS A 105 -12.17 1.09 -17.37
N SER A 106 -11.11 0.31 -17.50
CA SER A 106 -11.06 -0.80 -18.46
C SER A 106 -11.54 -2.13 -17.87
N ALA A 107 -11.49 -2.28 -16.54
CA ALA A 107 -11.64 -3.55 -15.84
C ALA A 107 -12.98 -3.77 -15.17
N LEU A 108 -13.74 -2.69 -15.00
CA LEU A 108 -15.08 -2.63 -14.44
C LEU A 108 -16.07 -2.27 -15.55
#